data_AF-A0A941EKC8-F1
#
_entry.id   AF-A0A941EKC8-F1
#
_cell.length_a   1.000
_cell.length_b   1.000
_cell.length_c   1.000
_cell.angle_alpha   90.00
_cell.angle_beta   90.00
_cell.angle_gamma   90.00
#
_symmetry.space_group_name_H-M   'P 1'
#
loop_
_entity.id
_entity.type
_entity.pdbx_description
1 polymer ?
#
loop_
_entity_poly.entity_id
_entity_poly.type
_entity_poly.pdbx_seq_one_letter_code
_entity_poly.pdbx_strand_id
1 'polypeptide(L)'
;MNSIVSSDALGVISGLVDGVVPAPEQREHFPVIIWVPDANFDFELFKRRCSTYVMGAEDEYIEAILEGCELLHDEIQARGRLLTDMEQPEVTRKIAEANRQLRPLVTLLEEAHVAFQHHKHGKAISQLTVENVKLGRTRAVHQIVSTQAPTKDSIPRDVTRNCSNGLAFAVGDHVANDALLGQGAYRGGHRATELLPGVDRGVCLAKGLSGARSELTQVHFISITRELDELTPLIDRAVDAVRDYDASALAVPTHLERRDLLADLGAVLDGDVDPVPIADLPRRLREFAPKWPAYQNLTGTAPVKLLADLGVTVPSTGNQFPLDPAAVRRALAERDAEDD
;
A
#
# COMPACT_ATOMS: atom_id res chain seq x y z
N MET A 1 -9.70 -5.78 9.62
CA MET A 1 -8.71 -5.83 10.71
C MET A 1 -7.41 -5.22 10.22
N ASN A 2 -6.80 -4.35 11.01
CA ASN A 2 -5.41 -3.94 10.78
C ASN A 2 -4.53 -4.68 11.78
N SER A 3 -3.35 -5.13 11.34
CA SER A 3 -2.50 -6.03 12.12
C SER A 3 -1.04 -5.61 12.06
N ILE A 4 -0.30 -5.89 13.14
CA ILE A 4 1.17 -5.79 13.17
C ILE A 4 1.78 -7.17 13.38
N VAL A 5 2.85 -7.49 12.64
CA VAL A 5 3.51 -8.80 12.68
C VAL A 5 5.03 -8.64 12.80
N SER A 6 5.66 -9.30 13.77
CA SER A 6 7.10 -9.11 14.06
C SER A 6 8.07 -10.06 13.33
N SER A 7 7.54 -11.08 12.66
CA SER A 7 8.27 -12.05 11.82
C SER A 7 7.23 -13.01 11.20
N ASP A 8 7.51 -13.66 10.07
CA ASP A 8 6.58 -14.60 9.40
C ASP A 8 5.24 -13.98 8.94
N ALA A 9 5.32 -12.77 8.35
CA ALA A 9 4.19 -12.19 7.63
C ALA A 9 3.71 -13.08 6.47
N LEU A 10 4.60 -13.93 5.93
CA LEU A 10 4.31 -14.91 4.88
C LEU A 10 3.24 -15.92 5.31
N GLY A 11 3.39 -16.59 6.45
CA GLY A 11 2.39 -17.53 6.95
C GLY A 11 1.04 -16.85 7.22
N VAL A 12 1.07 -15.62 7.77
CA VAL A 12 -0.15 -14.83 8.06
C VAL A 12 -0.88 -14.42 6.78
N ILE A 13 -0.17 -13.86 5.79
CA ILE A 13 -0.81 -13.42 4.54
C ILE A 13 -1.22 -14.59 3.67
N SER A 14 -0.46 -15.69 3.64
CA SER A 14 -0.84 -16.92 2.95
C SER A 14 -2.14 -17.46 3.51
N GLY A 15 -2.30 -17.49 4.83
CA GLY A 15 -3.56 -17.87 5.47
C GLY A 15 -4.73 -16.93 5.17
N LEU A 16 -4.49 -15.65 4.88
CA LEU A 16 -5.55 -14.70 4.48
C LEU A 16 -5.90 -14.81 2.99
N VAL A 17 -4.92 -15.13 2.16
CA VAL A 17 -5.09 -15.31 0.70
C VAL A 17 -5.69 -16.68 0.37
N ASP A 18 -5.34 -17.70 1.15
CA ASP A 18 -5.82 -19.08 1.00
C ASP A 18 -7.01 -19.43 1.91
N GLY A 19 -7.21 -18.65 2.99
CA GLY A 19 -8.16 -18.84 4.09
C GLY A 19 -9.22 -19.91 3.90
N VAL A 20 -8.86 -21.16 4.20
CA VAL A 20 -9.71 -22.34 4.43
C VAL A 20 -10.94 -22.38 3.52
N VAL A 21 -10.79 -23.00 2.34
CA VAL A 21 -11.83 -23.22 1.32
C VAL A 21 -13.23 -23.41 1.94
N PRO A 22 -14.06 -22.35 1.97
CA PRO A 22 -15.49 -22.53 2.13
C PRO A 22 -16.05 -23.02 0.79
N ALA A 23 -17.29 -23.49 0.77
CA ALA A 23 -17.92 -23.96 -0.45
C ALA A 23 -17.81 -22.92 -1.59
N PRO A 24 -17.66 -23.34 -2.86
CA PRO A 24 -17.34 -22.45 -4.01
C PRO A 24 -18.19 -21.18 -4.11
N GLU A 25 -19.44 -21.25 -3.67
CA GLU A 25 -20.41 -20.15 -3.61
C GLU A 25 -20.07 -19.02 -2.63
N GLN A 26 -19.08 -19.19 -1.74
CA GLN A 26 -18.64 -18.19 -0.76
C GLN A 26 -17.27 -17.57 -1.08
N ARG A 27 -16.70 -17.87 -2.25
CA ARG A 27 -15.42 -17.31 -2.72
C ARG A 27 -15.61 -15.87 -3.18
N GLU A 28 -15.53 -14.92 -2.26
CA GLU A 28 -15.60 -13.50 -2.58
C GLU A 28 -14.19 -12.91 -2.69
N HIS A 29 -13.81 -12.49 -3.90
CA HIS A 29 -12.47 -12.03 -4.22
C HIS A 29 -12.24 -10.57 -3.85
N PHE A 30 -11.04 -10.26 -3.36
CA PHE A 30 -10.62 -8.92 -2.97
C PHE A 30 -9.20 -8.58 -3.48
N PRO A 31 -8.90 -7.28 -3.72
CA PRO A 31 -7.56 -6.82 -4.07
C PRO A 31 -6.56 -7.09 -2.94
N VAL A 32 -5.35 -7.49 -3.34
CA VAL A 32 -4.22 -7.73 -2.44
C VAL A 32 -3.05 -6.89 -2.92
N ILE A 33 -2.57 -6.01 -2.06
CA ILE A 33 -1.42 -5.12 -2.32
C ILE A 33 -0.28 -5.54 -1.41
N ILE A 34 0.92 -5.76 -1.95
CA ILE A 34 2.09 -6.09 -1.14
C ILE A 34 3.24 -5.14 -1.53
N TRP A 35 3.82 -4.52 -0.52
CA TRP A 35 5.00 -3.67 -0.59
C TRP A 35 6.10 -4.28 0.28
N VAL A 36 7.25 -4.54 -0.33
CA VAL A 36 8.44 -5.16 0.28
C VAL A 36 9.61 -4.19 0.07
N PRO A 37 9.85 -3.24 0.98
CA PRO A 37 10.97 -2.30 0.92
C PRO A 37 12.30 -2.97 1.27
N ASP A 38 12.53 -4.16 0.72
CA ASP A 38 13.68 -5.04 0.92
C ASP A 38 13.84 -5.93 -0.31
N ALA A 39 14.97 -6.61 -0.43
CA ALA A 39 15.22 -7.62 -1.46
C ALA A 39 15.10 -9.02 -0.86
N ASN A 40 13.88 -9.57 -0.82
CA ASN A 40 13.63 -10.94 -0.36
C ASN A 40 12.75 -11.74 -1.32
N PHE A 41 12.99 -13.06 -1.42
CA PHE A 41 12.26 -13.92 -2.35
C PHE A 41 10.91 -14.39 -1.79
N ASP A 42 10.62 -14.09 -0.52
CA ASP A 42 9.53 -14.69 0.25
C ASP A 42 8.15 -14.40 -0.37
N PHE A 43 7.99 -13.24 -1.01
CA PHE A 43 6.72 -12.79 -1.58
C PHE A 43 6.66 -12.77 -3.12
N GLU A 44 7.73 -13.13 -3.84
CA GLU A 44 7.75 -13.02 -5.31
C GLU A 44 6.63 -13.86 -5.95
N LEU A 45 6.33 -15.04 -5.39
CA LEU A 45 5.26 -15.90 -5.85
C LEU A 45 3.86 -15.25 -5.72
N PHE A 46 3.67 -14.30 -4.79
CA PHE A 46 2.41 -13.57 -4.64
C PHE A 46 2.13 -12.59 -5.77
N LYS A 47 3.13 -12.21 -6.57
CA LYS A 47 2.97 -11.27 -7.70
C LYS A 47 1.83 -11.64 -8.63
N ARG A 48 1.60 -12.94 -8.85
CA ARG A 48 0.51 -13.47 -9.71
C ARG A 48 -0.89 -13.25 -9.12
N ARG A 49 -0.99 -13.14 -7.79
CA ARG A 49 -2.26 -12.95 -7.05
C ARG A 49 -2.50 -11.48 -6.67
N CYS A 50 -1.43 -10.70 -6.51
CA CYS A 50 -1.54 -9.31 -6.09
C CYS A 50 -2.09 -8.43 -7.21
N SER A 51 -2.92 -7.45 -6.84
CA SER A 51 -3.25 -6.34 -7.73
C SER A 51 -2.06 -5.39 -7.89
N THR A 52 -1.22 -5.29 -6.85
CA THR A 52 0.01 -4.49 -6.83
C THR A 52 1.07 -5.24 -6.03
N TYR A 53 2.25 -5.40 -6.61
CA TYR A 53 3.43 -5.93 -5.93
C TYR A 53 4.62 -5.03 -6.23
N VAL A 54 5.26 -4.50 -5.18
CA VAL A 54 6.48 -3.70 -5.28
C VAL A 54 7.51 -4.31 -4.33
N MET A 55 8.71 -4.56 -4.85
CA MET A 55 9.84 -5.05 -4.08
C MET A 55 11.07 -4.22 -4.42
N GLY A 56 11.82 -3.81 -3.40
CA GLY A 56 13.07 -3.06 -3.53
C GLY A 56 13.18 -1.95 -2.50
N ALA A 57 14.41 -1.64 -2.11
CA ALA A 57 14.73 -0.63 -1.09
C ALA A 57 15.34 0.65 -1.69
N GLU A 58 15.65 0.64 -2.98
CA GLU A 58 16.14 1.76 -3.76
C GLU A 58 15.09 2.86 -3.89
N ASP A 59 15.54 4.10 -4.10
CA ASP A 59 14.69 5.30 -4.10
C ASP A 59 13.47 5.17 -5.01
N GLU A 60 13.61 4.57 -6.19
CA GLU A 60 12.52 4.35 -7.16
C GLU A 60 11.42 3.41 -6.65
N TYR A 61 11.78 2.38 -5.88
CA TYR A 61 10.83 1.45 -5.29
C TYR A 61 10.18 2.05 -4.05
N ILE A 62 10.93 2.82 -3.25
CA ILE A 62 10.36 3.56 -2.12
C ILE A 62 9.38 4.63 -2.61
N GLU A 63 9.69 5.32 -3.72
CA GLU A 63 8.78 6.26 -4.37
C GLU A 63 7.51 5.54 -4.87
N ALA A 64 7.65 4.35 -5.46
CA ALA A 64 6.51 3.50 -5.83
C ALA A 64 5.62 3.11 -4.63
N ILE A 65 6.23 2.83 -3.47
CA ILE A 65 5.51 2.51 -2.24
C ILE A 65 4.78 3.75 -1.72
N LEU A 66 5.39 4.93 -1.79
CA LEU A 66 4.74 6.20 -1.43
C LEU A 66 3.50 6.44 -2.31
N GLU A 67 3.64 6.35 -3.63
CA GLU A 67 2.53 6.48 -4.59
C GLU A 67 1.41 5.47 -4.25
N GLY A 68 1.77 4.22 -3.96
CA GLY A 68 0.82 3.21 -3.52
C GLY A 68 0.08 3.57 -2.23
N CYS A 69 0.77 4.19 -1.26
CA CYS A 69 0.15 4.67 -0.02
C CYS A 69 -0.84 5.82 -0.27
N GLU A 70 -0.54 6.71 -1.21
CA GLU A 70 -1.42 7.82 -1.63
C GLU A 70 -2.66 7.28 -2.34
N LEU A 71 -2.50 6.35 -3.29
CA LEU A 71 -3.62 5.70 -3.98
C LEU A 71 -4.53 4.94 -3.01
N LEU A 72 -3.95 4.24 -2.04
CA LEU A 72 -4.71 3.57 -0.98
C LEU A 72 -5.50 4.60 -0.14
N HIS A 73 -4.90 5.74 0.17
CA HIS A 73 -5.57 6.81 0.88
C HIS A 73 -6.77 7.34 0.10
N ASP A 74 -6.59 7.63 -1.19
CA ASP A 74 -7.64 8.12 -2.07
C ASP A 74 -8.81 7.12 -2.19
N GLU A 75 -8.50 5.83 -2.30
CA GLU A 75 -9.50 4.75 -2.28
C GLU A 75 -10.29 4.73 -0.97
N ILE A 76 -9.60 4.83 0.18
CA ILE A 76 -10.25 4.94 1.51
C ILE A 76 -11.19 6.15 1.54
N GLN A 77 -10.77 7.31 1.04
CA GLN A 77 -11.62 8.50 0.98
C GLN A 77 -12.83 8.29 0.05
N ALA A 78 -12.64 7.65 -1.10
CA ALA A 78 -13.71 7.32 -2.04
C ALA A 78 -14.77 6.41 -1.39
N ARG A 79 -14.33 5.36 -0.68
CA ARG A 79 -15.23 4.49 0.09
C ARG A 79 -15.97 5.25 1.19
N GLY A 80 -15.31 6.22 1.84
CA GLY A 80 -15.93 7.10 2.82
C GLY A 80 -17.07 7.95 2.23
N ARG A 81 -16.88 8.52 1.04
CA ARG A 81 -17.92 9.27 0.32
C ARG A 81 -19.09 8.36 -0.05
N LEU A 82 -18.80 7.18 -0.57
CA LEU A 82 -19.82 6.19 -0.93
C LEU A 82 -20.67 5.74 0.27
N LEU A 83 -20.03 5.50 1.43
CA LEU A 83 -20.76 5.22 2.69
C LEU A 83 -21.65 6.39 3.13
N THR A 84 -21.18 7.63 2.93
CA THR A 84 -21.97 8.83 3.24
C THR A 84 -23.20 8.91 2.34
N ASP A 85 -23.04 8.69 1.04
CA ASP A 85 -24.15 8.69 0.06
C ASP A 85 -25.17 7.57 0.34
N MET A 86 -24.71 6.45 0.90
CA MET A 86 -25.56 5.32 1.32
C MET A 86 -26.16 5.49 2.72
N GLU A 87 -25.80 6.55 3.44
CA GLU A 87 -26.16 6.79 4.85
C GLU A 87 -25.78 5.62 5.77
N GLN A 88 -24.63 4.98 5.51
CA GLN A 88 -24.10 3.87 6.30
C GLN A 88 -22.86 4.28 7.09
N PRO A 89 -22.76 3.93 8.39
CA PRO A 89 -21.61 4.32 9.22
C PRO A 89 -20.33 3.53 8.90
N GLU A 90 -20.47 2.29 8.42
CA GLU A 90 -19.36 1.40 8.10
C GLU A 90 -19.77 0.34 7.08
N VAL A 91 -18.76 -0.25 6.42
CA VAL A 91 -18.96 -1.41 5.55
C VAL A 91 -19.28 -2.63 6.41
N THR A 92 -20.48 -3.16 6.23
CA THR A 92 -20.87 -4.47 6.74
C THR A 92 -20.70 -5.55 5.67
N ARG A 93 -20.71 -6.83 6.06
CA ARG A 93 -20.69 -7.95 5.11
C ARG A 93 -21.79 -7.82 4.04
N LYS A 94 -23.02 -7.50 4.46
CA LYS A 94 -24.16 -7.29 3.55
C LYS A 94 -23.92 -6.15 2.55
N ILE A 95 -23.30 -5.06 2.98
CA ILE A 95 -22.97 -3.92 2.12
C ILE A 95 -21.88 -4.30 1.12
N ALA A 96 -20.81 -4.95 1.59
CA ALA A 96 -19.75 -5.45 0.71
C ALA A 96 -20.30 -6.45 -0.32
N GLU A 97 -21.21 -7.34 0.10
CA GLU A 97 -21.91 -8.30 -0.77
C GLU A 97 -22.67 -7.62 -1.91
N ALA A 98 -23.41 -6.56 -1.60
CA ALA A 98 -24.23 -5.82 -2.54
C ALA A 98 -23.46 -4.79 -3.38
N ASN A 99 -22.30 -4.31 -2.92
CA ASN A 99 -21.53 -3.26 -3.58
C ASN A 99 -20.07 -3.67 -3.79
N ARG A 100 -19.71 -3.93 -5.05
CA ARG A 100 -18.37 -4.36 -5.45
C ARG A 100 -17.26 -3.37 -5.07
N GLN A 101 -17.55 -2.06 -5.01
CA GLN A 101 -16.56 -1.04 -4.61
C GLN A 101 -16.25 -1.06 -3.10
N LEU A 102 -17.12 -1.67 -2.29
CA LEU A 102 -16.96 -1.79 -0.83
C LEU A 102 -16.50 -3.18 -0.42
N ARG A 103 -16.06 -4.01 -1.37
CA ARG A 103 -15.43 -5.30 -1.07
C ARG A 103 -14.15 -5.08 -0.24
N PRO A 104 -13.78 -6.03 0.64
CA PRO A 104 -12.55 -5.92 1.40
C PRO A 104 -11.34 -5.59 0.50
N LEU A 105 -10.34 -4.91 1.04
CA LEU A 105 -9.03 -4.73 0.42
C LEU A 105 -7.98 -5.05 1.47
N VAL A 106 -7.00 -5.88 1.11
CA VAL A 106 -5.90 -6.23 2.01
C VAL A 106 -4.61 -5.65 1.46
N THR A 107 -3.82 -5.02 2.33
CA THR A 107 -2.49 -4.52 2.00
C THR A 107 -1.48 -4.97 3.06
N LEU A 108 -0.27 -5.29 2.62
CA LEU A 108 0.88 -5.58 3.47
C LEU A 108 2.01 -4.62 3.13
N LEU A 109 2.46 -3.86 4.13
CA LEU A 109 3.77 -3.22 4.12
C LEU A 109 4.71 -4.09 4.95
N GLU A 110 5.47 -4.93 4.25
CA GLU A 110 6.52 -5.75 4.83
C GLU A 110 7.75 -4.88 5.14
N GLU A 111 8.62 -5.33 6.04
CA GLU A 111 9.76 -4.59 6.60
C GLU A 111 9.59 -3.07 6.69
N ALA A 112 8.46 -2.65 7.25
CA ALA A 112 7.96 -1.29 7.15
C ALA A 112 8.92 -0.24 7.72
N HIS A 113 9.78 -0.66 8.65
CA HIS A 113 10.84 0.16 9.21
C HIS A 113 11.77 0.75 8.14
N VAL A 114 12.06 0.02 7.06
CA VAL A 114 12.90 0.50 5.94
C VAL A 114 12.20 1.66 5.23
N ALA A 115 10.93 1.47 4.86
CA ALA A 115 10.14 2.52 4.21
C ALA A 115 9.96 3.75 5.09
N PHE A 116 9.66 3.58 6.39
CA PHE A 116 9.45 4.69 7.31
C PHE A 116 10.72 5.48 7.64
N GLN A 117 11.88 4.81 7.61
CA GLN A 117 13.17 5.44 7.88
C GLN A 117 13.83 6.01 6.62
N HIS A 118 13.21 5.85 5.45
CA HIS A 118 13.72 6.44 4.22
C HIS A 118 13.86 7.96 4.33
N HIS A 119 15.04 8.47 4.00
CA HIS A 119 15.44 9.86 4.27
C HIS A 119 14.55 10.91 3.56
N LYS A 120 14.11 10.62 2.32
CA LYS A 120 13.30 11.53 1.50
C LYS A 120 11.79 11.31 1.69
N HIS A 121 11.36 10.05 1.72
CA HIS A 121 9.94 9.68 1.61
C HIS A 121 9.34 9.10 2.91
N GLY A 122 10.16 8.69 3.88
CA GLY A 122 9.69 7.92 5.03
C GLY A 122 8.71 8.66 5.94
N LYS A 123 8.84 9.99 6.04
CA LYS A 123 7.87 10.82 6.77
C LYS A 123 6.48 10.82 6.12
N ALA A 124 6.42 10.91 4.79
CA ALA A 124 5.16 10.91 4.05
C ALA A 124 4.50 9.52 4.12
N ILE A 125 5.26 8.45 3.90
CA ILE A 125 4.80 7.06 4.03
C ILE A 125 4.27 6.78 5.44
N SER A 126 4.98 7.26 6.47
CA SER A 126 4.55 7.12 7.87
C SER A 126 3.21 7.81 8.12
N GLN A 127 3.04 9.05 7.63
CA GLN A 127 1.81 9.80 7.80
C GLN A 127 0.63 9.13 7.09
N LEU A 128 0.81 8.74 5.83
CA LEU A 128 -0.22 8.06 5.04
C LEU A 128 -0.61 6.73 5.68
N THR A 129 0.35 5.94 6.14
CA THR A 129 0.07 4.66 6.81
C THR A 129 -0.75 4.88 8.09
N VAL A 130 -0.43 5.90 8.89
CA VAL A 130 -1.24 6.25 10.07
C VAL A 130 -2.68 6.60 9.70
N GLU A 131 -2.88 7.41 8.67
CA GLU A 131 -4.20 7.81 8.19
C GLU A 131 -4.98 6.62 7.61
N ASN A 132 -4.32 5.79 6.81
CA ASN A 132 -4.89 4.61 6.17
C ASN A 132 -5.35 3.58 7.21
N VAL A 133 -4.52 3.28 8.22
CA VAL A 133 -4.90 2.39 9.34
C VAL A 133 -6.07 2.98 10.14
N LYS A 134 -6.05 4.28 10.45
CA LYS A 134 -7.12 4.95 11.21
C LYS A 134 -8.46 4.88 10.48
N LEU A 135 -8.47 5.22 9.20
CA LEU A 135 -9.70 5.36 8.42
C LEU A 135 -10.20 4.03 7.84
N GLY A 136 -9.29 3.12 7.47
CA GLY A 136 -9.59 1.87 6.77
C GLY A 136 -10.53 0.94 7.55
N ARG A 137 -10.53 1.02 8.88
CA ARG A 137 -11.32 0.16 9.78
C ARG A 137 -12.81 0.10 9.41
N THR A 138 -13.45 1.23 9.10
CA THR A 138 -14.89 1.26 8.76
C THR A 138 -15.14 1.15 7.25
N ARG A 139 -14.09 1.12 6.43
CA ARG A 139 -14.15 1.16 4.95
C ARG A 139 -13.73 -0.17 4.31
N ALA A 140 -13.70 -1.24 5.11
CA ALA A 140 -13.25 -2.57 4.70
C ALA A 140 -11.85 -2.58 4.06
N VAL A 141 -10.96 -1.70 4.52
CA VAL A 141 -9.54 -1.74 4.16
C VAL A 141 -8.75 -2.30 5.34
N HIS A 142 -7.88 -3.27 5.07
CA HIS A 142 -7.16 -4.06 6.05
C HIS A 142 -5.67 -3.96 5.77
N GLN A 143 -4.99 -3.14 6.55
CA GLN A 143 -3.56 -2.91 6.42
C GLN A 143 -2.78 -3.72 7.46
N ILE A 144 -1.84 -4.50 6.97
CA ILE A 144 -0.87 -5.27 7.75
C ILE A 144 0.47 -4.57 7.63
N VAL A 145 1.14 -4.38 8.76
CA VAL A 145 2.48 -3.81 8.83
C VAL A 145 3.39 -4.84 9.49
N SER A 146 4.52 -5.16 8.87
CA SER A 146 5.47 -6.11 9.44
C SER A 146 6.87 -5.51 9.62
N THR A 147 7.60 -5.99 10.62
CA THR A 147 9.02 -5.65 10.82
C THR A 147 9.73 -6.71 11.64
N GLN A 148 10.96 -7.05 11.26
CA GLN A 148 11.89 -7.85 12.07
C GLN A 148 12.80 -7.01 12.98
N ALA A 149 12.80 -5.69 12.81
CA ALA A 149 13.60 -4.76 13.60
C ALA A 149 12.71 -3.93 14.55
N PRO A 150 12.00 -4.53 15.53
CA PRO A 150 11.10 -3.80 16.40
C PRO A 150 11.87 -2.92 17.40
N THR A 151 12.10 -1.66 17.01
CA THR A 151 12.58 -0.62 17.91
C THR A 151 11.46 0.40 18.16
N LYS A 152 11.67 1.29 19.12
CA LYS A 152 10.73 2.39 19.42
C LYS A 152 10.42 3.26 18.19
N ASP A 153 11.36 3.39 17.26
CA ASP A 153 11.29 4.29 16.12
C ASP A 153 11.05 3.54 14.79
N SER A 154 10.89 2.21 14.83
CA SER A 154 10.69 1.38 13.64
C SER A 154 9.28 1.43 13.08
N ILE A 155 8.26 1.62 13.93
CA ILE A 155 6.85 1.76 13.50
C ILE A 155 6.27 2.99 14.19
N PRO A 156 5.57 3.90 13.47
CA PRO A 156 4.92 5.03 14.11
C PRO A 156 3.93 4.56 15.20
N ARG A 157 4.01 5.16 16.38
CA ARG A 157 3.14 4.81 17.53
C ARG A 157 1.65 4.87 17.22
N ASP A 158 1.25 5.75 16.31
CA ASP A 158 -0.14 5.86 15.89
C ASP A 158 -0.59 4.69 15.01
N VAL A 159 0.32 4.00 14.30
CA VAL A 159 -0.01 2.75 13.61
C VAL A 159 -0.34 1.68 14.64
N THR A 160 0.55 1.44 15.61
CA THR A 160 0.37 0.40 16.65
C THR A 160 -0.85 0.66 17.53
N ARG A 161 -1.19 1.93 17.78
CA ARG A 161 -2.41 2.32 18.50
C ARG A 161 -3.70 1.99 17.75
N ASN A 162 -3.69 2.06 16.42
CA ASN A 162 -4.88 1.87 15.59
C ASN A 162 -4.98 0.46 14.98
N CYS A 163 -3.92 -0.35 15.08
CA CYS A 163 -3.99 -1.79 14.87
C CYS A 163 -4.62 -2.45 16.09
N SER A 164 -5.83 -2.98 15.93
CA SER A 164 -6.51 -3.73 16.99
C SER A 164 -5.81 -5.05 17.29
N ASN A 165 -5.06 -5.57 16.30
CA ASN A 165 -4.43 -6.87 16.36
C ASN A 165 -2.91 -6.75 16.31
N GLY A 166 -2.24 -7.60 17.06
CA GLY A 166 -0.79 -7.72 17.02
C GLY A 166 -0.37 -9.18 17.17
N LEU A 167 0.60 -9.59 16.35
CA LEU A 167 1.26 -10.88 16.42
C LEU A 167 2.75 -10.61 16.68
N ALA A 168 3.19 -10.91 17.90
CA ALA A 168 4.58 -10.75 18.29
C ALA A 168 5.20 -12.12 18.57
N PHE A 169 6.20 -12.47 17.77
CA PHE A 169 7.08 -13.60 18.00
C PHE A 169 8.12 -13.24 19.08
N ALA A 170 9.07 -14.15 19.33
CA ALA A 170 10.09 -13.95 20.35
C ALA A 170 10.86 -12.63 20.14
N VAL A 171 10.82 -11.78 21.18
CA VAL A 171 11.52 -10.49 21.21
C VAL A 171 12.37 -10.38 22.46
N GLY A 172 13.51 -9.68 22.35
CA GLY A 172 14.50 -9.63 23.43
C GLY A 172 14.12 -8.79 24.65
N ASP A 173 13.25 -7.78 24.48
CA ASP A 173 12.90 -6.86 25.57
C ASP A 173 11.49 -6.27 25.47
N HIS A 174 11.13 -5.53 26.51
CA HIS A 174 9.84 -4.88 26.64
C HIS A 174 9.64 -3.70 25.68
N VAL A 175 10.71 -3.09 25.16
CA VAL A 175 10.64 -1.98 24.20
C VAL A 175 10.21 -2.53 22.85
N ALA A 176 10.85 -3.60 22.39
CA ALA A 176 10.45 -4.34 21.18
C ALA A 176 9.03 -4.90 21.29
N ASN A 177 8.68 -5.48 22.44
CA ASN A 177 7.32 -5.97 22.71
C ASN A 177 6.26 -4.88 22.55
N ASP A 178 6.47 -3.71 23.17
CA ASP A 178 5.53 -2.58 23.11
C ASP A 178 5.53 -1.89 21.73
N ALA A 179 6.65 -1.93 21.00
CA ALA A 179 6.71 -1.45 19.62
C ALA A 179 5.80 -2.25 18.68
N LEU A 180 5.56 -3.53 18.97
CA LEU A 180 4.72 -4.42 18.14
C LEU A 180 3.27 -4.49 18.65
N LEU A 181 3.09 -4.63 19.95
CA LEU A 181 1.78 -4.89 20.57
C LEU A 181 1.09 -3.62 21.10
N GLY A 182 1.75 -2.47 20.96
CA GLY A 182 1.30 -1.16 21.42
C GLY A 182 1.87 -0.78 22.78
N GLN A 183 1.97 0.54 23.02
CA GLN A 183 2.55 1.06 24.25
C GLN A 183 1.85 0.55 25.51
N GLY A 184 2.65 0.08 26.47
CA GLY A 184 2.16 -0.46 27.73
C GLY A 184 1.73 -1.92 27.66
N ALA A 185 1.86 -2.59 26.51
CA ALA A 185 1.45 -3.98 26.34
C ALA A 185 2.19 -4.94 27.28
N TYR A 186 3.49 -4.74 27.49
CA TYR A 186 4.32 -5.54 28.39
C TYR A 186 3.85 -5.44 29.84
N ARG A 187 3.64 -4.21 30.33
CA ARG A 187 3.05 -3.97 31.67
C ARG A 187 1.63 -4.50 31.75
N GLY A 188 0.92 -4.40 30.64
CA GLY A 188 -0.37 -5.00 30.36
C GLY A 188 -0.30 -6.50 30.06
N GLY A 189 0.73 -7.23 30.50
CA GLY A 189 0.75 -8.69 30.53
C GLY A 189 0.82 -9.40 29.19
N HIS A 190 0.99 -8.67 28.07
CA HIS A 190 1.28 -9.26 26.78
C HIS A 190 2.81 -9.43 26.67
N ARG A 191 3.31 -10.63 26.92
CA ARG A 191 4.74 -10.91 27.11
C ARG A 191 5.30 -11.80 26.01
N ALA A 192 5.54 -11.24 24.84
CA ALA A 192 6.26 -11.94 23.77
C ALA A 192 7.74 -12.20 24.13
N THR A 193 8.25 -11.53 25.16
CA THR A 193 9.59 -11.78 25.75
C THR A 193 9.73 -13.12 26.45
N GLU A 194 8.61 -13.81 26.74
CA GLU A 194 8.64 -15.14 27.37
C GLU A 194 8.86 -16.25 26.34
N LEU A 195 8.69 -15.95 25.05
CA LEU A 195 9.00 -16.87 23.95
C LEU A 195 10.52 -17.00 23.79
N LEU A 196 10.97 -18.24 23.61
CA LEU A 196 12.38 -18.59 23.49
C LEU A 196 12.80 -18.64 22.01
N PRO A 197 13.72 -17.75 21.57
CA PRO A 197 14.24 -17.76 20.21
C PRO A 197 14.82 -19.14 19.83
N GLY A 198 14.42 -19.64 18.66
CA GLY A 198 14.90 -20.92 18.14
C GLY A 198 14.21 -22.17 18.72
N VAL A 199 13.52 -22.07 19.87
CA VAL A 199 12.71 -23.15 20.46
C VAL A 199 11.25 -23.00 20.05
N ASP A 200 10.67 -21.81 20.30
CA ASP A 200 9.27 -21.50 20.03
C ASP A 200 9.06 -21.05 18.58
N ARG A 201 9.61 -21.82 17.62
CA ARG A 201 9.56 -21.47 16.19
C ARG A 201 8.12 -21.51 15.66
N GLY A 202 7.71 -20.43 15.03
CA GLY A 202 6.34 -20.29 14.54
C GLY A 202 5.31 -20.06 15.67
N VAL A 203 5.72 -19.91 16.94
CA VAL A 203 4.81 -19.51 18.01
C VAL A 203 4.87 -17.98 18.15
N CYS A 204 3.71 -17.36 18.17
CA CYS A 204 3.57 -15.93 18.46
C CYS A 204 2.61 -15.70 19.62
N LEU A 205 2.76 -14.56 20.29
CA LEU A 205 1.74 -13.99 21.15
C LEU A 205 0.77 -13.18 20.28
N ALA A 206 -0.46 -13.68 20.14
CA ALA A 206 -1.55 -13.03 19.43
C ALA A 206 -2.39 -12.17 20.38
N LYS A 207 -2.55 -10.89 20.06
CA LYS A 207 -3.41 -9.93 20.75
C LYS A 207 -4.52 -9.46 19.81
N GLY A 208 -5.74 -9.35 20.32
CA GLY A 208 -6.88 -8.77 19.60
C GLY A 208 -7.57 -9.68 18.57
N LEU A 209 -7.08 -10.91 18.39
CA LEU A 209 -7.70 -11.90 17.48
C LEU A 209 -8.81 -12.72 18.15
N SER A 210 -8.74 -12.90 19.47
CA SER A 210 -9.74 -13.63 20.25
C SER A 210 -10.38 -12.73 21.32
N GLY A 211 -11.36 -13.26 22.06
CA GLY A 211 -11.93 -12.58 23.23
C GLY A 211 -11.02 -12.61 24.46
N ALA A 212 -9.88 -13.29 24.41
CA ALA A 212 -8.89 -13.31 25.49
C ALA A 212 -8.01 -12.06 25.45
N ARG A 213 -7.27 -11.82 26.53
CA ARG A 213 -6.27 -10.75 26.62
C ARG A 213 -5.22 -10.89 25.50
N SER A 214 -4.58 -12.05 25.46
CA SER A 214 -3.71 -12.51 24.39
C SER A 214 -3.53 -14.02 24.51
N GLU A 215 -3.17 -14.68 23.42
CA GLU A 215 -3.00 -16.13 23.35
C GLU A 215 -1.65 -16.46 22.73
N LEU A 216 -1.09 -17.61 23.09
CA LEU A 216 0.01 -18.20 22.36
C LEU A 216 -0.57 -18.97 21.17
N THR A 217 -0.12 -18.64 19.97
CA THR A 217 -0.65 -19.19 18.72
C THR A 217 0.49 -19.69 17.85
N GLN A 218 0.40 -20.97 17.48
CA GLN A 218 1.28 -21.56 16.46
C GLN A 218 0.78 -21.15 15.08
N VAL A 219 1.59 -20.43 14.32
CA VAL A 219 1.34 -20.17 12.90
C VAL A 219 1.75 -21.37 12.06
N HIS A 220 1.11 -21.51 10.90
CA HIS A 220 1.43 -22.56 9.95
C HIS A 220 2.74 -22.23 9.22
N PHE A 221 3.68 -23.16 9.24
CA PHE A 221 4.92 -23.03 8.48
C PHE A 221 4.65 -23.40 7.02
N ILE A 222 5.11 -22.57 6.09
CA ILE A 222 5.00 -22.80 4.65
C ILE A 222 6.41 -22.82 4.07
N SER A 223 6.79 -23.95 3.48
CA SER A 223 8.07 -24.08 2.79
C SER A 223 8.01 -23.47 1.39
N ILE A 224 9.05 -22.71 1.03
CA ILE A 224 9.26 -22.13 -0.32
C ILE A 224 10.61 -22.53 -0.91
N THR A 225 11.19 -23.62 -0.40
CA THR A 225 12.48 -24.12 -0.89
C THR A 225 12.31 -24.77 -2.26
N ARG A 226 13.43 -24.94 -2.98
CA ARG A 226 13.41 -25.62 -4.29
C ARG A 226 12.97 -27.08 -4.15
N GLU A 227 13.27 -27.71 -3.01
CA GLU A 227 12.95 -29.10 -2.72
C GLU A 227 11.49 -29.28 -2.27
N LEU A 228 10.89 -28.27 -1.65
CA LEU A 228 9.52 -28.28 -1.15
C LEU A 228 8.91 -26.89 -1.26
N ASP A 229 8.18 -26.66 -2.35
CA ASP A 229 7.39 -25.45 -2.59
C ASP A 229 5.91 -25.72 -2.28
N GLU A 230 5.50 -25.30 -1.09
CA GLU A 230 4.13 -25.38 -0.62
C GLU A 230 3.33 -24.12 -0.97
N LEU A 231 3.99 -23.01 -1.34
CA LEU A 231 3.32 -21.73 -1.61
C LEU A 231 2.74 -21.66 -3.03
N THR A 232 3.46 -22.14 -4.05
CA THR A 232 2.98 -22.10 -5.44
C THR A 232 1.60 -22.76 -5.60
N PRO A 233 1.34 -23.96 -5.06
CA PRO A 233 0.01 -24.56 -5.12
C PRO A 233 -1.09 -23.71 -4.45
N LEU A 234 -0.78 -23.01 -3.35
CA LEU A 234 -1.72 -22.11 -2.69
C LEU A 234 -2.05 -20.90 -3.58
N ILE A 235 -1.01 -20.30 -4.18
CA ILE A 235 -1.17 -19.17 -5.10
C ILE A 235 -1.96 -19.59 -6.34
N ASP A 236 -1.69 -20.77 -6.92
CA ASP A 236 -2.42 -21.26 -8.08
C ASP A 236 -3.90 -21.45 -7.76
N ARG A 237 -4.24 -22.05 -6.61
CA ARG A 237 -5.64 -22.14 -6.13
C ARG A 237 -6.26 -20.76 -5.94
N ALA A 238 -5.52 -19.81 -5.37
CA ALA A 238 -6.01 -18.46 -5.13
C ALA A 238 -6.25 -17.69 -6.45
N VAL A 239 -5.39 -17.86 -7.45
CA VAL A 239 -5.52 -17.27 -8.78
C VAL A 239 -6.67 -17.91 -9.56
N ASP A 240 -6.77 -19.23 -9.57
CA ASP A 240 -7.86 -19.94 -10.26
C ASP A 240 -9.21 -19.56 -9.68
N ALA A 241 -9.31 -19.40 -8.36
CA ALA A 241 -10.54 -18.93 -7.74
C ALA A 241 -10.94 -17.53 -8.28
N VAL A 242 -9.98 -16.62 -8.50
CA VAL A 242 -10.25 -15.28 -9.07
C VAL A 242 -10.67 -15.35 -10.55
N ARG A 243 -10.19 -16.33 -11.34
CA ARG A 243 -10.48 -16.44 -12.78
C ARG A 243 -11.95 -16.79 -13.10
N ASP A 244 -12.62 -17.49 -12.20
CA ASP A 244 -14.05 -17.80 -12.31
C ASP A 244 -14.95 -16.62 -11.91
N TYR A 245 -14.35 -15.53 -11.43
CA TYR A 245 -15.01 -14.26 -11.15
C TYR A 245 -14.88 -13.32 -12.35
N ASP A 246 -15.96 -12.61 -12.69
CA ASP A 246 -15.95 -11.58 -13.73
C ASP A 246 -14.93 -10.49 -13.39
N ALA A 247 -13.75 -10.59 -14.01
CA ALA A 247 -12.59 -9.72 -13.81
C ALA A 247 -12.88 -8.24 -14.12
N SER A 248 -13.97 -7.93 -14.84
CA SER A 248 -14.41 -6.55 -15.08
C SER A 248 -14.87 -5.82 -13.82
N ALA A 249 -15.10 -6.56 -12.73
CA ALA A 249 -15.76 -6.04 -11.54
C ALA A 249 -14.86 -5.84 -10.32
N LEU A 250 -13.61 -6.26 -10.44
CA LEU A 250 -12.53 -6.03 -9.48
C LEU A 250 -11.48 -5.04 -10.00
N ALA A 251 -11.88 -4.18 -10.93
CA ALA A 251 -11.16 -2.94 -11.10
C ALA A 251 -11.43 -2.06 -9.85
N VAL A 252 -10.64 -2.24 -8.78
CA VAL A 252 -9.92 -1.04 -8.28
C VAL A 252 -9.30 -0.51 -9.56
N PRO A 253 -9.63 0.72 -10.01
CA PRO A 253 -9.26 1.20 -11.33
C PRO A 253 -7.88 0.63 -11.67
N THR A 254 -7.85 -0.32 -12.60
CA THR A 254 -6.62 -0.93 -13.10
C THR A 254 -5.98 0.11 -13.98
N HIS A 255 -5.59 1.18 -13.32
CA HIS A 255 -4.71 2.21 -13.74
C HIS A 255 -3.83 2.44 -12.50
N LEU A 256 -2.99 1.44 -12.20
CA LEU A 256 -1.56 1.70 -12.08
C LEU A 256 -1.04 2.20 -13.45
N GLU A 257 -1.72 3.16 -14.08
CA GLU A 257 -1.10 3.96 -15.10
C GLU A 257 -0.18 4.85 -14.28
N ARG A 258 1.06 4.40 -14.08
CA ARG A 258 2.12 5.29 -13.65
C ARG A 258 2.26 6.29 -14.79
N ARG A 259 1.54 7.40 -14.67
CA ARG A 259 1.55 8.46 -15.67
C ARG A 259 2.76 9.31 -15.38
N ASP A 260 3.72 9.23 -16.29
CA ASP A 260 4.84 10.13 -16.30
C ASP A 260 4.33 11.52 -16.73
N LEU A 261 4.29 12.44 -15.77
CA LEU A 261 3.83 13.81 -15.99
C LEU A 261 4.60 14.49 -17.13
N LEU A 262 5.91 14.22 -17.27
CA LEU A 262 6.72 14.82 -18.31
C LEU A 262 6.34 14.27 -19.69
N ALA A 263 6.14 12.96 -19.80
CA ALA A 263 5.67 12.32 -21.04
C ALA A 263 4.25 12.75 -21.42
N ASP A 264 3.34 12.82 -20.43
CA ASP A 264 1.97 13.28 -20.62
C ASP A 264 1.93 14.73 -21.10
N LEU A 265 2.78 15.60 -20.54
CA LEU A 265 2.91 16.98 -21.01
C LEU A 265 3.49 17.04 -22.42
N GLY A 266 4.43 16.17 -22.77
CA GLY A 266 4.92 16.00 -24.13
C GLY A 266 3.80 15.68 -25.12
N ALA A 267 2.89 14.78 -24.74
CA ALA A 267 1.74 14.40 -25.56
C ALA A 267 0.65 15.49 -25.60
N VAL A 268 0.36 16.15 -24.47
CA VAL A 268 -0.64 17.22 -24.37
C VAL A 268 -0.24 18.48 -25.14
N LEU A 269 1.05 18.75 -25.22
CA LEU A 269 1.63 19.88 -25.93
C LEU A 269 2.14 19.50 -27.32
N ASP A 270 1.82 18.29 -27.80
CA ASP A 270 2.20 17.88 -29.14
C ASP A 270 1.52 18.78 -30.18
N GLY A 271 2.32 19.29 -31.12
CA GLY A 271 1.89 20.29 -32.10
C GLY A 271 1.81 21.75 -31.61
N ASP A 272 1.92 22.02 -30.30
CA ASP A 272 2.03 23.39 -29.79
C ASP A 272 3.44 23.94 -30.08
N VAL A 273 3.46 25.09 -30.76
CA VAL A 273 4.68 25.84 -31.12
C VAL A 273 4.84 27.13 -30.32
N ASP A 274 3.74 27.71 -29.85
CA ASP A 274 3.73 28.93 -29.05
C ASP A 274 3.68 28.63 -27.56
N PRO A 275 4.18 29.53 -26.69
CA PRO A 275 4.11 29.35 -25.25
C PRO A 275 2.67 29.23 -24.73
N VAL A 276 2.41 28.19 -23.94
CA VAL A 276 1.09 27.88 -23.39
C VAL A 276 0.98 28.41 -21.94
N PRO A 277 -0.09 29.10 -21.56
CA PRO A 277 -0.31 29.51 -20.18
C PRO A 277 -0.41 28.29 -19.25
N ILE A 278 0.34 28.28 -18.14
CA ILE A 278 0.26 27.19 -17.14
C ILE A 278 -1.16 26.92 -16.63
N ALA A 279 -1.98 27.97 -16.52
CA ALA A 279 -3.36 27.84 -16.06
C ALA A 279 -4.23 26.94 -16.97
N ASP A 280 -3.83 26.73 -18.22
CA ASP A 280 -4.53 25.87 -19.17
C ASP A 280 -4.14 24.39 -19.02
N LEU A 281 -2.95 24.11 -18.47
CA LEU A 281 -2.45 22.73 -18.34
C LEU A 281 -3.35 21.83 -17.49
N PRO A 282 -3.88 22.26 -16.32
CA PRO A 282 -4.78 21.39 -15.57
C PRO A 282 -6.00 20.96 -16.36
N ARG A 283 -6.60 21.85 -17.17
CA ARG A 283 -7.74 21.48 -18.01
C ARG A 283 -7.32 20.46 -19.07
N ARG A 284 -6.22 20.70 -19.76
CA ARG A 284 -5.73 19.82 -20.84
C ARG A 284 -5.30 18.44 -20.31
N LEU A 285 -4.62 18.40 -19.17
CA LEU A 285 -4.25 17.16 -18.49
C LEU A 285 -5.49 16.38 -18.02
N ARG A 286 -6.52 17.07 -17.52
CA ARG A 286 -7.81 16.43 -17.22
C ARG A 286 -8.50 15.88 -18.46
N GLU A 287 -8.41 16.55 -19.61
CA GLU A 287 -8.98 16.04 -20.87
C GLU A 287 -8.19 14.84 -21.39
N PHE A 288 -6.87 14.87 -21.25
CA PHE A 288 -5.97 13.82 -21.69
C PHE A 288 -6.08 12.55 -20.83
N ALA A 289 -6.15 12.70 -19.50
CA ALA A 289 -6.35 11.61 -18.56
C ALA A 289 -7.53 11.89 -17.61
N PRO A 290 -8.79 11.75 -18.10
CA PRO A 290 -10.00 12.15 -17.37
C PRO A 290 -10.28 11.34 -16.10
N LYS A 291 -9.61 10.19 -15.94
CA LYS A 291 -9.76 9.32 -14.77
C LYS A 291 -8.57 9.41 -13.80
N TRP A 292 -7.55 10.23 -14.09
CA TRP A 292 -6.32 10.31 -13.27
C TRP A 292 -6.48 11.32 -12.11
N PRO A 293 -6.52 10.87 -10.83
CA PRO A 293 -6.87 11.73 -9.70
C PRO A 293 -5.92 12.93 -9.52
N ALA A 294 -4.62 12.75 -9.74
CA ALA A 294 -3.63 13.81 -9.59
C ALA A 294 -3.96 15.02 -10.49
N TYR A 295 -4.41 14.78 -11.72
CA TYR A 295 -4.77 15.87 -12.66
C TYR A 295 -6.11 16.53 -12.33
N GLN A 296 -7.04 15.80 -11.71
CA GLN A 296 -8.30 16.38 -11.27
C GLN A 296 -8.09 17.46 -10.19
N ASN A 297 -7.09 17.26 -9.33
CA ASN A 297 -6.76 18.16 -8.23
C ASN A 297 -5.82 19.32 -8.64
N LEU A 298 -5.26 19.30 -9.85
CA LEU A 298 -4.41 20.38 -10.35
C LEU A 298 -5.24 21.67 -10.58
N THR A 299 -4.76 22.76 -10.00
CA THR A 299 -5.37 24.08 -10.16
C THR A 299 -4.32 25.18 -10.24
N GLY A 300 -4.65 26.27 -10.95
CA GLY A 300 -3.85 27.49 -10.99
C GLY A 300 -2.40 27.25 -11.41
N THR A 301 -1.47 27.66 -10.54
CA THR A 301 -0.02 27.61 -10.77
C THR A 301 0.65 26.36 -10.18
N ALA A 302 -0.12 25.40 -9.64
CA ALA A 302 0.44 24.15 -9.12
C ALA A 302 1.40 23.42 -10.07
N PRO A 303 1.17 23.39 -11.41
CA PRO A 303 2.11 22.77 -12.34
C PRO A 303 3.50 23.40 -12.39
N VAL A 304 3.67 24.67 -11.98
CA VAL A 304 4.99 25.33 -11.97
C VAL A 304 5.98 24.58 -11.06
N LYS A 305 5.52 24.19 -9.87
CA LYS A 305 6.36 23.47 -8.91
C LYS A 305 6.71 22.07 -9.43
N LEU A 306 5.70 21.37 -9.95
CA LEU A 306 5.88 20.01 -10.50
C LEU A 306 6.87 20.00 -11.67
N LEU A 307 6.79 21.00 -12.56
CA LEU A 307 7.74 21.15 -13.66
C LEU A 307 9.15 21.46 -13.19
N ALA A 308 9.31 22.30 -12.16
CA ALA A 308 10.62 22.61 -11.59
C ALA A 308 11.28 21.37 -10.96
N ASP A 309 10.50 20.53 -10.28
CA ASP A 309 10.97 19.25 -9.72
C ASP A 309 11.42 18.27 -10.83
N LEU A 310 10.91 18.44 -12.06
CA LEU A 310 11.26 17.69 -13.28
C LEU A 310 12.33 18.39 -14.15
N GLY A 311 13.00 19.42 -13.63
CA GLY A 311 14.04 20.16 -14.37
C GLY A 311 13.53 21.15 -15.43
N VAL A 312 12.21 21.31 -15.58
CA VAL A 312 11.61 22.25 -16.53
C VAL A 312 11.31 23.58 -15.86
N THR A 313 12.05 24.62 -16.24
CA THR A 313 11.85 25.97 -15.70
C THR A 313 10.75 26.72 -16.46
N VAL A 314 9.77 27.26 -15.72
CA VAL A 314 8.72 28.12 -16.29
C VAL A 314 9.00 29.59 -15.95
N PRO A 315 9.24 30.47 -16.93
CA PRO A 315 9.45 31.89 -16.67
C PRO A 315 8.18 32.55 -16.13
N SER A 316 8.34 33.60 -15.31
CA SER A 316 7.23 34.46 -14.88
C SER A 316 7.33 35.83 -15.56
N THR A 317 6.27 36.26 -16.24
CA THR A 317 6.18 37.58 -16.87
C THR A 317 4.85 38.22 -16.50
N GLY A 318 4.87 39.29 -15.70
CA GLY A 318 3.64 40.03 -15.36
C GLY A 318 2.56 39.17 -14.68
N ASN A 319 2.95 38.29 -13.76
CA ASN A 319 2.08 37.30 -13.09
C ASN A 319 1.45 36.27 -14.05
N GLN A 320 1.99 36.14 -15.26
CA GLN A 320 1.72 35.05 -16.18
C GLN A 320 2.89 34.07 -16.17
N PHE A 321 2.58 32.80 -16.41
CA PHE A 321 3.55 31.70 -16.44
C PHE A 321 3.43 31.00 -17.80
N PRO A 322 4.07 31.53 -18.86
CA PRO A 322 4.07 30.89 -20.17
C PRO A 322 5.07 29.73 -20.16
N LEU A 323 4.57 28.50 -20.37
CA LEU A 323 5.41 27.32 -20.58
C LEU A 323 5.77 27.22 -22.06
N ASP A 324 7.07 27.12 -22.36
CA ASP A 324 7.57 26.78 -23.69
C ASP A 324 7.44 25.26 -23.94
N PRO A 325 6.62 24.80 -24.91
CA PRO A 325 6.53 23.38 -25.25
C PRO A 325 7.88 22.75 -25.62
N ALA A 326 8.82 23.52 -26.17
CA ALA A 326 10.15 23.02 -26.50
C ALA A 326 10.98 22.70 -25.25
N ALA A 327 10.71 23.33 -24.10
CA ALA A 327 11.38 23.02 -22.85
C ALA A 327 10.99 21.63 -22.32
N VAL A 328 9.72 21.26 -22.45
CA VAL A 328 9.23 19.90 -22.10
C VAL A 328 9.85 18.86 -23.02
N ARG A 329 9.88 19.12 -24.33
CA ARG A 329 10.52 18.21 -25.31
C ARG A 329 12.02 18.02 -25.06
N ARG A 330 12.74 19.08 -24.67
CA ARG A 330 14.16 18.98 -24.31
C ARG A 330 14.35 18.13 -23.05
N ALA A 331 13.58 18.39 -22.00
CA ALA A 331 13.66 17.61 -20.77
C ALA A 331 13.35 16.12 -20.99
N LEU A 332 12.39 15.80 -21.87
CA LEU A 332 12.13 14.42 -22.29
C LEU A 332 13.35 13.79 -22.98
N ALA A 333 13.91 14.48 -23.97
CA ALA A 333 15.07 13.97 -24.72
C ALA A 333 16.33 13.84 -23.85
N GLU A 334 16.53 14.74 -22.87
CA GLU A 334 17.63 14.68 -21.92
C GLU A 334 17.48 13.47 -20.98
N ARG A 335 16.28 13.24 -20.44
CA ARG A 335 16.00 12.07 -19.61
C ARG A 335 16.19 10.76 -20.39
N ASP A 336 15.61 10.67 -21.59
CA ASP A 336 15.70 9.46 -22.41
C ASP A 336 17.16 9.13 -22.81
N ALA A 337 18.06 10.12 -22.81
CA ALA A 337 19.49 9.94 -23.07
C ALA A 337 20.34 9.61 -21.82
N GLU A 338 19.81 9.84 -20.62
CA GLU A 338 20.44 9.45 -19.35
C GLU A 338 20.09 8.00 -18.94
N ASP A 339 18.98 7.48 -19.45
CA ASP A 339 18.46 6.13 -19.17
C ASP A 339 19.01 5.02 -20.13
N ASP A 340 19.76 5.41 -21.17
CA ASP A 340 20.40 4.52 -22.18
C ASP A 340 21.88 4.20 -21.88
#